data_AF-A0A1M7UTC7-F1
#
_entry.id   AF-A0A1M7UTC7-F1
#
_cell.length_a   1.000
_cell.length_b   1.000
_cell.length_c   1.000
_cell.angle_alpha   90.00
_cell.angle_beta   90.00
_cell.angle_gamma   90.00
#
_symmetry.space_group_name_H-M   'P 1'
#
loop_
_entity.id
_entity.type
_entity.pdbx_description
1 polymer ?
#
loop_
_entity_poly.entity_id
_entity_poly.type
_entity_poly.pdbx_seq_one_letter_code
_entity_poly.pdbx_strand_id
1 'polypeptide(L)'
;MSIFGKIMSAIFGTSASATPASGGATATASGGGAASSASASATPAATVDVAPILDKAVAAKHEKLEWRTSIVDLMKALDIDSSLSARKDLAHELGYTGDTNDSATMNIWLHKQVMAKLAANGGKLPSDVKW
;
A
#
# COMPACT_ATOMS: atom_id res chain seq x y z
N MET A 1 19.34 2.53 -6.66
CA MET A 1 18.08 3.11 -6.10
C MET A 1 17.42 2.02 -5.30
N SER A 2 17.25 2.20 -3.99
CA SER A 2 16.70 1.17 -3.10
C SER A 2 15.30 0.73 -3.52
N ILE A 3 15.06 -0.58 -3.55
CA ILE A 3 13.77 -1.17 -3.93
C ILE A 3 12.65 -0.65 -3.02
N PHE A 4 12.92 -0.59 -1.73
CA PHE A 4 11.99 -0.04 -0.75
C PHE A 4 11.60 1.41 -1.06
N GLY A 5 12.58 2.24 -1.46
CA GLY A 5 12.31 3.63 -1.87
C GLY A 5 11.43 3.72 -3.12
N LYS A 6 11.58 2.80 -4.08
CA LYS A 6 10.70 2.72 -5.25
C LYS A 6 9.28 2.32 -4.86
N ILE A 7 9.12 1.35 -3.95
CA ILE A 7 7.81 0.94 -3.39
C ILE A 7 7.13 2.15 -2.74
N MET A 8 7.85 2.88 -1.88
CA MET A 8 7.33 4.09 -1.26
C MET A 8 6.96 5.16 -2.28
N SER A 9 7.83 5.46 -3.22
CA SER A 9 7.54 6.46 -4.25
C SER A 9 6.29 6.10 -5.06
N ALA A 10 6.09 4.82 -5.37
CA ALA A 10 4.91 4.37 -6.07
C ALA A 10 3.63 4.51 -5.22
N ILE A 11 3.69 4.19 -3.92
CA ILE A 11 2.54 4.25 -3.00
C ILE A 11 2.22 5.68 -2.58
N PHE A 12 3.21 6.44 -2.11
CA PHE A 12 3.03 7.82 -1.66
C PHE A 12 3.01 8.83 -2.81
N GLY A 13 3.65 8.53 -3.94
CA GLY A 13 3.61 9.37 -5.14
C GLY A 13 2.31 9.23 -5.94
N THR A 14 1.62 8.09 -5.85
CA THR A 14 0.27 7.95 -6.42
C THR A 14 -0.81 8.66 -5.59
N SER A 15 -0.52 9.01 -4.32
CA SER A 15 -1.43 9.82 -3.49
C SER A 15 -1.63 11.26 -3.98
N ALA A 16 -0.74 11.76 -4.86
CA ALA A 16 -1.00 13.02 -5.58
C ALA A 16 -2.14 12.89 -6.62
N SER A 17 -2.49 11.66 -7.01
CA SER A 17 -3.56 11.33 -7.96
C SER A 17 -4.68 10.48 -7.34
N ALA A 18 -4.58 10.16 -6.04
CA ALA A 18 -5.70 9.64 -5.25
C ALA A 18 -6.37 10.79 -4.52
N THR A 19 -6.86 11.78 -5.28
CA THR A 19 -8.03 12.53 -4.83
C THR A 19 -9.08 11.48 -4.46
N PRO A 20 -9.60 11.47 -3.23
CA PRO A 20 -10.73 10.61 -2.94
C PRO A 20 -11.77 10.98 -3.98
N ALA A 21 -12.34 9.98 -4.63
CA ALA A 21 -13.61 10.15 -5.29
C ALA A 21 -14.63 10.54 -4.20
N SER A 22 -14.60 11.80 -3.77
CA SER A 22 -15.82 12.56 -3.58
C SER A 22 -16.48 12.50 -4.94
N GLY A 23 -17.33 11.49 -5.13
CA GLY A 23 -18.44 11.56 -6.06
C GLY A 23 -19.29 12.75 -5.63
N GLY A 24 -18.82 13.95 -5.95
CA GLY A 24 -19.61 15.16 -5.98
C GLY A 24 -20.50 15.04 -7.21
N ALA A 25 -21.56 14.24 -7.08
CA ALA A 25 -22.67 14.31 -8.00
C ALA A 25 -23.30 15.69 -7.85
N THR A 26 -23.25 16.44 -8.95
CA THR A 26 -23.84 17.74 -9.17
C THR A 26 -25.33 17.79 -8.77
N ALA A 27 -25.65 18.80 -7.96
CA ALA A 27 -26.90 19.57 -7.86
C ALA A 27 -28.28 18.90 -8.00
N THR A 28 -29.13 19.12 -6.99
CA THR A 28 -30.36 19.93 -7.15
C THR A 28 -30.89 20.36 -5.79
N ALA A 29 -31.18 21.65 -5.67
CA ALA A 29 -31.81 22.27 -4.51
C ALA A 29 -33.29 21.89 -4.42
N SER A 30 -33.75 21.53 -3.22
CA SER A 30 -34.99 22.06 -2.62
C SER A 30 -35.25 21.46 -1.24
N GLY A 31 -35.46 22.35 -0.27
CA GLY A 31 -36.51 22.20 0.74
C GLY A 31 -36.22 21.39 1.99
N GLY A 32 -36.33 22.06 3.14
CA GLY A 32 -36.87 21.46 4.37
C GLY A 32 -35.84 20.94 5.36
N GLY A 33 -35.77 21.61 6.51
CA GLY A 33 -34.85 21.26 7.59
C GLY A 33 -35.17 19.96 8.31
N ALA A 34 -34.13 19.41 8.93
CA ALA A 34 -34.17 18.73 10.22
C ALA A 34 -32.72 18.51 10.66
N ALA A 35 -32.44 18.83 11.92
CA ALA A 35 -31.17 18.56 12.55
C ALA A 35 -30.82 17.06 12.46
N SER A 36 -29.63 16.75 11.95
CA SER A 36 -28.97 15.48 12.22
C SER A 36 -27.51 15.77 12.45
N SER A 37 -27.09 15.55 13.68
CA SER A 37 -25.71 15.58 14.13
C SER A 37 -24.87 14.67 13.25
N ALA A 38 -24.13 15.26 12.31
CA ALA A 38 -22.98 14.59 11.70
C ALA A 38 -21.82 14.73 12.67
N SER A 39 -21.73 13.80 13.62
CA SER A 39 -20.51 13.58 14.39
C SER A 39 -19.35 13.38 13.41
N ALA A 40 -18.36 14.24 13.58
CA ALA A 40 -16.96 14.12 13.23
C ALA A 40 -16.53 12.93 12.35
N SER A 41 -15.80 13.25 11.30
CA SER A 41 -14.43 12.74 11.26
C SER A 41 -13.53 13.88 10.82
N ALA A 42 -12.71 14.33 11.77
CA ALA A 42 -11.56 15.17 11.52
C ALA A 42 -10.87 14.68 10.25
N THR A 43 -10.54 15.60 9.35
CA THR A 43 -9.55 15.39 8.31
C THR A 43 -8.36 14.73 8.99
N PRO A 44 -8.12 13.41 8.83
CA PRO A 44 -7.05 12.78 9.57
C PRO A 44 -5.75 13.33 8.99
N ALA A 45 -4.74 13.47 9.85
CA ALA A 45 -3.36 13.62 9.44
C ALA A 45 -3.11 12.77 8.19
N ALA A 46 -2.56 13.36 7.13
CA ALA A 46 -2.38 12.79 5.79
C ALA A 46 -1.66 11.43 5.84
N THR A 47 -2.41 10.40 6.21
CA THR A 47 -1.97 9.03 6.31
C THR A 47 -2.44 8.39 5.03
N VAL A 48 -1.50 7.90 4.24
CA VAL A 48 -1.78 7.34 2.92
C VAL A 48 -2.34 5.95 3.12
N ASP A 49 -3.59 5.72 2.70
CA ASP A 49 -4.20 4.40 2.79
C ASP A 49 -3.60 3.47 1.73
N VAL A 50 -2.77 2.54 2.18
CA VAL A 50 -1.95 1.68 1.30
C VAL A 50 -2.81 0.64 0.61
N ALA A 51 -3.85 0.14 1.27
CA ALA A 51 -4.73 -0.90 0.74
C ALA A 51 -5.41 -0.52 -0.59
N PRO A 52 -6.16 0.58 -0.68
CA PRO A 52 -6.82 0.95 -1.93
C PRO A 52 -5.80 1.29 -3.04
N ILE A 53 -4.62 1.81 -2.68
CA ILE A 53 -3.57 2.12 -3.65
C ILE A 53 -3.01 0.85 -4.28
N LEU A 54 -2.67 -0.14 -3.45
CA LEU A 54 -2.18 -1.43 -3.92
C LEU A 54 -3.28 -2.20 -4.67
N ASP A 55 -4.52 -2.17 -4.20
CA ASP A 55 -5.66 -2.79 -4.88
C ASP A 55 -5.87 -2.22 -6.29
N LYS A 56 -5.78 -0.89 -6.44
CA LYS A 56 -5.84 -0.22 -7.75
C LYS A 56 -4.65 -0.58 -8.63
N ALA A 57 -3.44 -0.67 -8.07
CA ALA A 57 -2.25 -1.07 -8.80
C ALA A 57 -2.35 -2.53 -9.29
N VAL A 58 -2.84 -3.45 -8.45
CA VAL A 58 -3.10 -4.84 -8.82
C VAL A 58 -4.17 -4.94 -9.88
N ALA A 59 -5.28 -4.21 -9.73
CA ALA A 59 -6.34 -4.17 -10.73
C ALA A 59 -5.82 -3.67 -12.09
N ALA A 60 -4.90 -2.69 -12.08
CA ALA A 60 -4.25 -2.19 -13.29
C ALA A 60 -3.30 -3.21 -13.94
N LYS A 61 -2.77 -4.17 -13.19
CA LYS A 61 -1.95 -5.26 -13.74
C LYS A 61 -2.75 -6.34 -14.44
N HIS A 62 -4.08 -6.38 -14.29
CA HIS A 62 -4.94 -7.43 -14.82
C HIS A 62 -4.51 -8.86 -14.43
N GLU A 63 -3.77 -8.98 -13.33
CA GLU A 63 -3.30 -10.24 -12.75
C GLU A 63 -3.83 -10.36 -11.32
N LYS A 64 -4.07 -11.60 -10.88
CA LYS A 64 -4.46 -11.87 -9.49
C LYS A 64 -3.19 -11.88 -8.61
N LEU A 65 -2.83 -10.71 -8.10
CA LEU A 65 -1.63 -10.49 -7.29
C LEU A 65 -1.99 -10.37 -5.80
N GLU A 66 -1.46 -11.27 -4.98
CA GLU A 66 -1.72 -11.31 -3.53
C GLU A 66 -0.67 -10.50 -2.75
N TRP A 67 -0.68 -9.18 -2.91
CA TRP A 67 0.27 -8.27 -2.22
C TRP A 67 0.23 -8.37 -0.69
N ARG A 68 -0.86 -8.93 -0.13
CA ARG A 68 -1.11 -9.10 1.30
C ARG A 68 -0.31 -10.24 1.93
N THR A 69 0.14 -11.21 1.12
CA THR A 69 0.91 -12.38 1.58
C THR A 69 2.23 -12.53 0.85
N SER A 70 2.36 -11.92 -0.33
CA SER A 70 3.50 -12.06 -1.22
C SER A 70 4.15 -10.71 -1.49
N ILE A 71 5.43 -10.55 -1.10
CA ILE A 71 6.19 -9.35 -1.45
C ILE A 71 6.43 -9.27 -2.97
N VAL A 72 6.51 -10.41 -3.65
CA VAL A 72 6.69 -10.48 -5.11
C VAL A 72 5.47 -9.91 -5.83
N ASP A 73 4.26 -10.27 -5.41
CA ASP A 73 3.04 -9.75 -5.99
C ASP A 73 2.88 -8.25 -5.73
N LEU A 74 3.28 -7.77 -4.55
CA LEU A 74 3.34 -6.34 -4.25
C LEU A 74 4.32 -5.60 -5.18
N MET A 75 5.50 -6.15 -5.41
CA MET A 75 6.49 -5.56 -6.29
C MET A 75 5.99 -5.55 -7.75
N LYS A 76 5.36 -6.65 -8.21
CA LYS A 76 4.71 -6.73 -9.53
C LYS A 76 3.61 -5.69 -9.69
N ALA A 77 2.77 -5.51 -8.68
CA ALA A 77 1.68 -4.52 -8.67
C ALA A 77 2.20 -3.12 -9.00
N LEU A 78 3.35 -2.78 -8.43
CA LEU A 78 3.98 -1.46 -8.56
C LEU A 78 4.93 -1.34 -9.77
N ASP A 79 4.94 -2.33 -10.67
CA ASP A 79 5.88 -2.38 -11.81
C ASP A 79 7.36 -2.39 -11.40
N ILE A 80 7.66 -3.05 -10.28
CA ILE A 80 9.02 -3.19 -9.76
C ILE A 80 9.55 -4.58 -10.12
N ASP A 81 10.83 -4.64 -10.51
CA ASP A 81 11.52 -5.90 -10.76
C ASP A 81 11.37 -6.82 -9.54
N SER A 82 10.65 -7.92 -9.72
CA SER A 82 10.33 -8.89 -8.66
C SER A 82 11.25 -10.11 -8.72
N SER A 83 12.37 -9.97 -9.42
CA SER A 83 13.36 -11.03 -9.60
C SER A 83 14.05 -11.38 -8.28
N LEU A 84 14.65 -12.58 -8.22
CA LEU A 84 15.43 -13.01 -7.05
C LEU A 84 16.52 -12.00 -6.67
N SER A 85 17.17 -11.37 -7.65
CA SER A 85 18.16 -10.32 -7.42
C SER A 85 17.56 -9.12 -6.66
N ALA A 86 16.41 -8.62 -7.10
CA ALA A 86 15.70 -7.54 -6.43
C ALA A 86 15.26 -7.92 -5.01
N ARG A 87 14.77 -9.15 -4.82
CA ARG A 87 14.40 -9.63 -3.48
C ARG A 87 15.62 -9.72 -2.55
N LYS A 88 16.78 -10.15 -3.06
CA LYS A 88 18.03 -10.19 -2.29
C LYS A 88 18.55 -8.80 -1.97
N ASP A 89 18.43 -7.86 -2.89
CA ASP A 89 18.79 -6.45 -2.68
C ASP A 89 17.90 -5.83 -1.60
N LEU A 90 16.57 -6.00 -1.72
CA LEU A 90 15.62 -5.56 -0.69
C LEU A 90 15.88 -6.22 0.66
N ALA A 91 16.22 -7.50 0.69
CA ALA A 91 16.58 -8.21 1.91
C ALA A 91 17.84 -7.61 2.55
N HIS A 92 18.88 -7.37 1.76
CA HIS A 92 20.12 -6.76 2.22
C HIS A 92 19.89 -5.34 2.75
N GLU A 93 19.13 -4.52 2.02
CA GLU A 93 18.74 -3.16 2.42
C GLU A 93 17.97 -3.14 3.74
N LEU A 94 17.13 -4.14 3.97
CA LEU A 94 16.34 -4.27 5.19
C LEU A 94 17.09 -4.96 6.34
N GLY A 95 18.28 -5.48 6.10
CA GLY A 95 19.10 -6.17 7.10
C GLY A 95 18.69 -7.62 7.35
N TYR A 96 18.20 -8.33 6.33
CA TYR A 96 17.89 -9.75 6.43
C TYR A 96 19.18 -10.56 6.62
N THR A 97 19.26 -11.29 7.73
CA THR A 97 20.39 -12.15 8.08
C THR A 97 20.06 -13.64 8.02
N GLY A 98 18.86 -14.00 7.54
CA GLY A 98 18.41 -15.39 7.47
C GLY A 98 18.86 -16.13 6.20
N ASP A 99 18.43 -17.40 6.10
CA ASP A 99 18.72 -18.26 4.96
C ASP A 99 18.04 -17.78 3.68
N THR A 100 18.85 -17.27 2.73
CA THR A 100 18.37 -16.90 1.39
C THR A 100 17.97 -18.10 0.52
N ASN A 101 18.27 -19.33 0.97
CA ASN A 101 17.76 -20.55 0.34
C ASN A 101 16.29 -20.81 0.71
N ASP A 102 15.84 -20.36 1.89
CA ASP A 102 14.45 -20.52 2.33
C ASP A 102 13.60 -19.34 1.84
N SER A 103 13.22 -19.41 0.58
CA SER A 103 12.43 -18.35 -0.08
C SER A 103 11.08 -18.10 0.59
N ALA A 104 10.51 -19.06 1.31
CA ALA A 104 9.26 -18.91 2.04
C ALA A 104 9.45 -18.03 3.28
N THR A 105 10.39 -18.37 4.14
CA THR A 105 10.73 -17.60 5.36
C THR A 105 11.27 -16.22 4.99
N MET A 106 12.12 -16.15 3.96
CA MET A 106 12.59 -14.89 3.40
C MET A 106 11.43 -14.03 2.88
N ASN A 107 10.47 -14.57 2.13
CA ASN A 107 9.33 -13.82 1.63
C ASN A 107 8.45 -13.27 2.76
N ILE A 108 8.13 -14.10 3.75
CA ILE A 108 7.31 -13.71 4.90
C ILE A 108 8.01 -12.60 5.67
N TRP A 109 9.30 -12.75 5.96
CA TRP A 109 10.08 -11.74 6.67
C TRP A 109 10.16 -10.43 5.90
N LEU A 110 10.47 -10.47 4.60
CA LEU A 110 10.56 -9.27 3.77
C LEU A 110 9.22 -8.55 3.70
N HIS A 111 8.14 -9.30 3.51
CA HIS A 111 6.79 -8.76 3.49
C HIS A 111 6.48 -8.01 4.79
N LYS A 112 6.69 -8.65 5.95
CA LYS A 112 6.54 -8.01 7.26
C LYS A 112 7.35 -6.73 7.40
N GLN A 113 8.61 -6.77 7.01
CA GLN A 113 9.54 -5.67 7.21
C GLN A 113 9.20 -4.48 6.29
N VAL A 114 8.79 -4.74 5.05
CA VAL A 114 8.28 -3.70 4.13
C VAL A 114 7.00 -3.08 4.67
N MET A 115 6.04 -3.89 5.13
CA MET A 115 4.78 -3.39 5.71
C MET A 115 5.06 -2.52 6.94
N ALA A 116 5.92 -2.95 7.86
CA ALA A 116 6.29 -2.19 9.04
C ALA A 116 6.94 -0.85 8.69
N LYS A 117 7.84 -0.83 7.70
CA LYS A 117 8.47 0.41 7.23
C LYS A 117 7.48 1.33 6.50
N LEU A 118 6.54 0.80 5.74
CA LEU A 118 5.44 1.57 5.15
C LEU A 118 4.60 2.23 6.24
N ALA A 119 4.23 1.46 7.28
CA ALA A 119 3.48 1.97 8.43
C ALA A 119 4.21 3.14 9.11
N ALA A 120 5.51 2.95 9.37
CA ALA A 120 6.36 3.93 10.03
C ALA A 120 6.50 5.25 9.25
N ASN A 121 6.25 5.25 7.94
CA ASN A 121 6.36 6.44 7.08
C ASN A 121 5.00 7.04 6.73
N GLY A 122 3.94 6.70 7.48
CA GLY A 122 2.61 7.28 7.30
C GLY A 122 1.70 6.48 6.37
N GLY A 123 2.03 5.21 6.10
CA GLY A 123 1.14 4.28 5.39
C GLY A 123 0.11 3.67 6.34
N LYS A 124 -1.19 3.82 6.06
CA LYS A 124 -2.24 3.08 6.75
C LYS A 124 -2.34 1.70 6.14
N LEU A 125 -2.04 0.68 6.93
CA LEU A 125 -2.21 -0.71 6.53
C LEU A 125 -3.51 -1.27 7.14
N PRO A 126 -4.24 -2.11 6.39
CA PRO A 126 -5.44 -2.74 6.90
C PRO A 126 -5.07 -3.73 8.00
N SER A 127 -5.89 -3.79 9.04
CA SER A 127 -5.70 -4.69 10.20
C SER A 127 -5.72 -6.18 9.81
N ASP A 128 -6.27 -6.49 8.64
CA ASP A 128 -6.42 -7.84 8.10
C ASP A 128 -5.18 -8.30 7.30
N VAL A 129 -4.17 -7.44 7.11
CA VAL A 129 -2.87 -7.88 6.60
C VAL A 129 -2.08 -8.41 7.79
N LYS A 130 -1.89 -9.73 7.81
CA LYS A 130 -1.08 -10.41 8.81
C LYS A 130 0.39 -10.20 8.48
N TRP A 131 0.94 -9.05 8.89
CA TRP A 131 2.38 -8.81 8.93
C TRP A 131 2.96 -9.43 10.21
#